data_AF-A0A356A1M6-F1
#
_entry.id   AF-A0A356A1M6-F1
#
_cell.length_a   1.000
_cell.length_b   1.000
_cell.length_c   1.000
_cell.angle_alpha   90.00
_cell.angle_beta   90.00
_cell.angle_gamma   90.00
#
_symmetry.space_group_name_H-M   'P 1'
#
loop_
_entity.id
_entity.type
_entity.pdbx_description
1 polymer ?
#
loop_
_entity_poly.entity_id
_entity_poly.type
_entity_poly.pdbx_seq_one_letter_code
_entity_poly.pdbx_strand_id
1 'polypeptide(L)'
;MQIGPYSLVNPVILAPMAGVADAAFRGICLECGAGLAVGEMVQSDPLLRGTAESERRFRASDAEAIPVVQLLGSDPQAMADAARHAVRCGAKIVDINFGCPARIVCGKACGSFLMADTALAERIMAAVYEAVSVPVTVKMR
;
A
#
# COMPACT_ATOMS: atom_id res chain seq x y z
N MET A 1 16.76 10.42 -0.20
CA MET A 1 15.61 10.27 0.72
C MET A 1 15.68 8.88 1.34
N GLN A 2 15.34 8.71 2.62
CA GLN A 2 15.46 7.44 3.34
C GLN A 2 14.07 6.98 3.84
N ILE A 3 13.73 5.69 3.64
CA ILE A 3 12.53 5.06 4.20
C ILE A 3 12.95 3.77 4.91
N GLY A 4 12.99 3.79 6.24
CA GLY A 4 13.52 2.68 7.03
C GLY A 4 14.96 2.34 6.61
N PRO A 5 15.28 1.09 6.22
CA PRO A 5 16.62 0.72 5.75
C PRO A 5 16.89 1.08 4.27
N TYR A 6 15.91 1.59 3.53
CA TYR A 6 16.03 1.84 2.10
C TYR A 6 16.42 3.29 1.78
N SER A 7 17.57 3.46 1.13
CA SER A 7 17.99 4.74 0.55
C SER A 7 17.51 4.82 -0.90
N LEU A 8 16.67 5.80 -1.21
CA LEU A 8 16.20 6.05 -2.58
C LEU A 8 17.24 6.85 -3.37
N VAL A 9 17.38 6.52 -4.66
CA VAL A 9 18.31 7.20 -5.59
C VAL A 9 17.99 8.68 -5.78
N ASN A 10 16.72 9.06 -5.63
CA ASN A 10 16.23 10.44 -5.65
C ASN A 10 14.88 10.52 -4.89
N PRO A 11 14.35 11.73 -4.61
CA PRO A 11 13.10 11.88 -3.85
C PRO A 11 11.83 11.88 -4.74
N VAL A 12 11.89 11.36 -5.97
CA VAL A 12 10.74 11.31 -6.88
C VAL A 12 10.09 9.93 -6.79
N ILE A 13 8.82 9.89 -6.39
CA ILE A 13 8.08 8.63 -6.17
C ILE A 13 6.86 8.60 -7.10
N LEU A 14 6.70 7.53 -7.87
CA LEU A 14 5.48 7.30 -8.64
C LEU A 14 4.32 7.03 -7.68
N ALA A 15 3.26 7.84 -7.79
CA ALA A 15 2.08 7.71 -6.97
C ALA A 15 1.27 6.44 -7.29
N PRO A 16 0.60 5.84 -6.29
CA PRO A 16 -0.32 4.73 -6.51
C PRO A 16 -1.56 5.23 -7.26
N MET A 17 -1.87 4.59 -8.38
CA MET A 17 -3.00 4.95 -9.25
C MET A 17 -3.72 3.68 -9.70
N ALA A 18 -4.92 3.44 -9.17
CA ALA A 18 -5.73 2.28 -9.52
C ALA A 18 -6.02 2.24 -11.04
N GLY A 19 -5.81 1.09 -11.67
CA GLY A 19 -5.96 0.89 -13.10
C GLY A 19 -4.85 1.50 -13.98
N VAL A 20 -3.81 2.10 -13.38
CA VAL A 20 -2.71 2.74 -14.12
C VAL A 20 -1.35 2.20 -13.65
N ALA A 21 -1.10 2.19 -12.35
CA ALA A 21 0.19 1.82 -11.78
C ALA A 21 0.35 0.29 -11.67
N ASP A 22 0.15 -0.43 -12.76
CA ASP A 22 0.43 -1.87 -12.85
C ASP A 22 1.95 -2.17 -12.87
N ALA A 23 2.32 -3.45 -12.86
CA ALA A 23 3.73 -3.85 -12.80
C ALA A 23 4.55 -3.36 -14.00
N ALA A 24 3.95 -3.30 -15.20
CA ALA A 24 4.64 -2.89 -16.42
C ALA A 24 4.88 -1.37 -16.41
N PHE A 25 3.85 -0.60 -16.08
CA PHE A 25 3.96 0.86 -15.99
C PHE A 25 4.95 1.30 -14.92
N ARG A 26 4.95 0.64 -13.76
CA ARG A 26 5.91 0.92 -12.68
C ARG A 26 7.35 0.64 -13.11
N GLY A 27 7.58 -0.48 -13.81
CA GLY A 27 8.89 -0.79 -14.39
C GLY A 27 9.41 0.32 -15.30
N ILE A 28 8.57 0.78 -16.25
CA ILE A 28 8.92 1.89 -17.15
C ILE A 28 9.23 3.17 -16.36
N CYS A 29 8.44 3.52 -15.35
CA CYS A 29 8.71 4.72 -14.54
C CYS A 29 10.03 4.62 -13.77
N LEU A 30 10.39 3.44 -13.26
CA LEU A 30 11.68 3.20 -12.59
C LEU A 30 12.84 3.33 -13.59
N GLU A 31 12.70 2.77 -14.81
CA GLU A 31 13.69 2.93 -15.88
C GLU A 31 13.86 4.39 -16.33
N CYS A 32 12.78 5.17 -16.32
CA CYS A 32 12.81 6.61 -16.58
C CYS A 32 13.33 7.46 -15.41
N GLY A 33 13.74 6.84 -14.30
CA GLY A 33 14.42 7.51 -13.19
C GLY A 33 13.56 7.83 -11.98
N ALA A 34 12.36 7.26 -11.83
CA ALA A 34 11.64 7.31 -10.55
C ALA A 34 12.48 6.63 -9.46
N GLY A 35 12.62 7.27 -8.30
CA GLY A 35 13.36 6.72 -7.16
C GLY A 35 12.64 5.59 -6.43
N LEU A 36 11.32 5.53 -6.56
CA LEU A 36 10.45 4.47 -6.04
C LEU A 36 9.12 4.47 -6.82
N ALA A 37 8.46 3.33 -6.90
CA ALA A 37 7.11 3.21 -7.44
C ALA A 37 6.18 2.47 -6.49
N VAL A 38 4.96 2.99 -6.32
CA VAL A 38 3.94 2.38 -5.48
C VAL A 38 2.89 1.71 -6.36
N GLY A 39 2.56 0.45 -6.05
CA GLY A 39 1.53 -0.32 -6.73
C GLY A 39 0.13 0.28 -6.61
N GLU A 40 -0.79 -0.23 -7.43
CA GLU A 40 -2.22 0.01 -7.20
C GLU A 40 -2.62 -0.39 -5.77
N MET A 41 -3.60 0.33 -5.21
CA MET A 41 -4.12 0.01 -3.88
C MET A 41 -4.86 -1.33 -3.88
N VAL A 42 -4.66 -2.12 -2.83
CA VAL A 42 -5.34 -3.39 -2.61
C VAL A 42 -6.17 -3.36 -1.34
N GLN A 43 -7.35 -3.99 -1.39
CA GLN A 43 -8.27 -4.01 -0.26
C GLN A 43 -7.81 -4.99 0.82
N SER A 44 -8.01 -4.62 2.08
CA SER A 44 -7.64 -5.47 3.22
C SER A 44 -8.60 -6.63 3.47
N ASP A 45 -9.78 -6.62 2.83
CA ASP A 45 -10.82 -7.62 3.01
C ASP A 45 -10.32 -9.04 2.65
N PRO A 46 -10.32 -9.99 3.60
CA PRO A 46 -9.87 -11.36 3.35
C PRO A 46 -10.63 -12.07 2.24
N LEU A 47 -11.91 -11.75 2.02
CA LEU A 47 -12.74 -12.38 0.99
C LEU A 47 -12.27 -12.04 -0.43
N LEU A 48 -11.58 -10.91 -0.60
CA LEU A 48 -11.09 -10.46 -1.89
C LEU A 48 -9.69 -10.97 -2.23
N ARG A 49 -8.94 -11.52 -1.26
CA ARG A 49 -7.53 -11.88 -1.43
C ARG A 49 -7.30 -12.91 -2.55
N GLY A 50 -8.21 -13.85 -2.74
CA GLY A 50 -8.12 -14.88 -3.78
C GLY A 50 -8.63 -14.44 -5.16
N THR A 51 -9.02 -13.18 -5.33
CA THR A 51 -9.38 -12.65 -6.66
C THR A 51 -8.13 -12.42 -7.49
N ALA A 52 -8.21 -12.71 -8.79
CA ALA A 52 -7.08 -12.49 -9.71
C ALA A 52 -6.59 -11.02 -9.69
N GLU A 53 -7.48 -10.06 -9.44
CA GLU A 53 -7.13 -8.66 -9.28
C GLU A 53 -6.28 -8.41 -8.03
N SER A 54 -6.71 -8.91 -6.87
CA SER A 54 -5.95 -8.74 -5.62
C SER A 54 -4.62 -9.47 -5.67
N GLU A 55 -4.58 -10.68 -6.22
CA GLU A 55 -3.33 -11.44 -6.39
C GLU A 55 -2.31 -10.69 -7.24
N ARG A 56 -2.75 -10.04 -8.33
CA ARG A 56 -1.87 -9.18 -9.15
C ARG A 56 -1.34 -7.98 -8.38
N ARG A 57 -2.17 -7.36 -7.53
CA ARG A 57 -1.77 -6.18 -6.75
C ARG A 57 -0.87 -6.51 -5.56
N PHE A 58 -1.00 -7.69 -4.96
CA PHE A 58 -0.12 -8.14 -3.87
C PHE A 58 1.24 -8.62 -4.37
N ARG A 59 1.31 -9.14 -5.60
CA ARG A 59 2.54 -9.73 -6.14
C ARG A 59 3.61 -8.66 -6.38
N ALA A 60 4.76 -8.82 -5.74
CA ALA A 60 5.96 -8.06 -6.06
C ALA A 60 6.40 -8.33 -7.51
N SER A 61 6.84 -7.29 -8.22
CA SER A 61 7.42 -7.42 -9.56
C SER A 61 8.94 -7.46 -9.48
N ASP A 62 9.58 -8.29 -10.30
CA ASP A 62 11.05 -8.34 -10.39
C ASP A 62 11.65 -7.03 -10.94
N ALA A 63 10.82 -6.20 -11.59
CA ALA A 63 11.20 -4.87 -12.02
C ALA A 63 11.43 -3.89 -10.85
N GLU A 64 10.99 -4.23 -9.63
CA GLU A 64 11.06 -3.39 -8.45
C GLU A 64 12.13 -3.87 -7.48
N ALA A 65 13.20 -3.07 -7.30
CA ALA A 65 14.17 -3.33 -6.24
C ALA A 65 13.54 -3.23 -4.83
N ILE A 66 12.54 -2.35 -4.68
CA ILE A 66 11.81 -2.10 -3.42
C ILE A 66 10.30 -2.16 -3.69
N PRO A 67 9.68 -3.36 -3.71
CA PRO A 67 8.24 -3.49 -3.94
C PRO A 67 7.44 -2.85 -2.82
N VAL A 68 6.48 -1.99 -3.18
CA VAL A 68 5.59 -1.29 -2.23
C VAL A 68 4.15 -1.67 -2.50
N VAL A 69 3.48 -2.22 -1.48
CA VAL A 69 2.05 -2.54 -1.54
C VAL A 69 1.28 -1.51 -0.72
N GLN A 70 0.33 -0.83 -1.36
CA GLN A 70 -0.57 0.10 -0.69
C GLN A 70 -1.88 -0.60 -0.28
N LEU A 71 -2.19 -0.60 1.00
CA LEU A 71 -3.40 -1.19 1.58
C LEU A 71 -4.51 -0.15 1.74
N LEU A 72 -5.75 -0.59 1.53
CA LEU A 72 -6.96 0.17 1.78
C LEU A 72 -7.94 -0.65 2.63
N GLY A 73 -8.40 -0.06 3.72
CA GLY A 73 -9.38 -0.67 4.62
C GLY A 73 -9.63 0.18 5.85
N SER A 74 -10.48 -0.30 6.74
CA SER A 74 -10.85 0.40 7.98
C SER A 74 -11.02 -0.50 9.20
N ASP A 75 -10.81 -1.80 9.05
CA ASP A 75 -10.73 -2.72 10.17
C ASP A 75 -9.25 -2.97 10.53
N PRO A 76 -8.79 -2.62 11.74
CA PRO A 76 -7.39 -2.76 12.13
C PRO A 76 -6.84 -4.18 11.96
N GLN A 77 -7.63 -5.20 12.30
CA GLN A 77 -7.18 -6.60 12.23
C GLN A 77 -7.04 -7.06 10.76
N ALA A 78 -8.03 -6.74 9.92
CA ALA A 78 -7.97 -7.05 8.49
C ALA A 78 -6.79 -6.33 7.81
N MET A 79 -6.51 -5.09 8.19
CA MET A 79 -5.35 -4.32 7.71
C MET A 79 -4.03 -4.98 8.12
N ALA A 80 -3.89 -5.40 9.38
CA ALA A 80 -2.74 -6.13 9.88
C ALA A 80 -2.51 -7.46 9.12
N ASP A 81 -3.57 -8.23 8.89
CA ASP A 81 -3.49 -9.50 8.17
C ASP A 81 -3.14 -9.32 6.69
N ALA A 82 -3.67 -8.26 6.06
CA ALA A 82 -3.31 -7.87 4.70
C ALA A 82 -1.85 -7.42 4.60
N ALA A 83 -1.32 -6.70 5.60
CA ALA A 83 0.09 -6.32 5.66
C ALA A 83 1.00 -7.55 5.75
N ARG A 84 0.69 -8.50 6.64
CA ARG A 84 1.42 -9.78 6.71
C ARG A 84 1.38 -10.53 5.38
N HIS A 85 0.25 -10.50 4.70
CA HIS A 85 0.12 -11.12 3.38
C HIS A 85 0.98 -10.43 2.33
N ALA A 86 0.96 -9.10 2.28
CA ALA A 86 1.80 -8.32 1.37
C ALA A 86 3.29 -8.66 1.55
N VAL A 87 3.77 -8.74 2.80
CA VAL A 87 5.16 -9.13 3.10
C VAL A 87 5.45 -10.55 2.63
N ARG A 88 4.53 -11.51 2.85
CA ARG A 88 4.68 -12.88 2.29
C ARG A 88 4.73 -12.89 0.76
N CYS A 89 4.08 -11.94 0.11
CA CYS A 89 4.11 -11.75 -1.34
C CYS A 89 5.30 -10.93 -1.85
N GLY A 90 6.24 -10.56 -0.96
CA GLY A 90 7.50 -9.90 -1.32
C GLY A 90 7.53 -8.39 -1.12
N ALA A 91 6.48 -7.79 -0.51
CA ALA A 91 6.49 -6.36 -0.21
C ALA A 91 7.65 -6.01 0.74
N LYS A 92 8.45 -5.01 0.35
CA LYS A 92 9.53 -4.44 1.16
C LYS A 92 9.09 -3.20 1.92
N ILE A 93 8.00 -2.55 1.50
CA ILE A 93 7.33 -1.47 2.23
C ILE A 93 5.83 -1.73 2.17
N VAL A 94 5.14 -1.50 3.29
CA VAL A 94 3.67 -1.48 3.34
C VAL A 94 3.22 -0.03 3.46
N ASP A 95 2.40 0.44 2.53
CA ASP A 95 1.81 1.79 2.59
C ASP A 95 0.33 1.72 2.96
N ILE A 96 -0.17 2.68 3.71
CA ILE A 96 -1.58 2.77 4.11
C ILE A 96 -2.23 3.95 3.40
N ASN A 97 -3.33 3.69 2.69
CA ASN A 97 -4.09 4.73 2.00
C ASN A 97 -5.09 5.41 2.95
N PHE A 98 -4.77 6.64 3.37
CA PHE A 98 -5.66 7.57 4.07
C PHE A 98 -6.04 8.77 3.18
N GLY A 99 -5.89 8.66 1.85
CA GLY A 99 -6.05 9.80 0.93
C GLY A 99 -7.22 9.67 -0.06
N CYS A 100 -7.68 8.46 -0.35
CA CYS A 100 -8.72 8.23 -1.35
C CYS A 100 -10.07 8.82 -0.91
N PRO A 101 -10.69 9.73 -1.68
CA PRO A 101 -11.97 10.35 -1.34
C PRO A 101 -13.18 9.47 -1.71
N ALA A 102 -12.95 8.28 -2.29
CA ALA A 102 -14.02 7.38 -2.68
C ALA A 102 -14.83 7.00 -1.43
N ARG A 103 -16.06 7.55 -1.37
CA ARG A 103 -16.88 7.66 -0.15
C ARG A 103 -17.11 6.34 0.59
N ILE A 104 -17.23 5.27 -0.18
CA ILE A 104 -17.57 3.95 0.27
C ILE A 104 -16.83 2.99 -0.65
N VAL A 105 -15.84 2.27 -0.11
CA VAL A 105 -15.33 1.07 -0.79
C VAL A 105 -15.90 -0.12 -0.04
N CYS A 106 -16.74 -0.90 -0.71
CA CYS A 106 -17.43 -2.07 -0.13
C CYS A 106 -18.25 -1.78 1.15
N GLY A 107 -18.95 -0.64 1.20
CA GLY A 107 -19.86 -0.32 2.31
C GLY A 107 -19.22 0.30 3.56
N LYS A 108 -17.88 0.47 3.58
CA LYS A 108 -17.15 0.96 4.76
C LYS A 108 -16.44 2.29 4.47
N ALA A 109 -16.41 3.16 5.49
CA ALA A 109 -15.58 4.37 5.44
C ALA A 109 -14.11 3.97 5.47
N CYS A 110 -13.31 4.44 4.50
CA CYS A 110 -11.89 4.18 4.37
C CYS A 110 -11.22 5.36 3.64
N GLY A 111 -9.91 5.30 3.38
CA GLY A 111 -9.23 6.39 2.68
C GLY A 111 -9.28 7.69 3.48
N SER A 112 -9.61 8.82 2.85
CA SER A 112 -9.61 10.13 3.51
C SER A 112 -10.67 10.31 4.59
N PHE A 113 -11.67 9.42 4.68
CA PHE A 113 -12.63 9.44 5.77
C PHE A 113 -12.01 9.07 7.12
N LEU A 114 -10.92 8.29 7.11
CA LEU A 114 -10.17 7.97 8.31
C LEU A 114 -9.51 9.22 8.91
N MET A 115 -9.29 10.28 8.13
CA MET A 115 -8.74 11.54 8.64
C MET A 115 -9.71 12.31 9.54
N ALA A 116 -11.01 11.99 9.50
CA ALA A 116 -11.99 12.57 10.41
C ALA A 116 -12.10 11.79 11.75
N ASP A 117 -11.62 10.54 11.79
CA ASP A 117 -11.59 9.68 12.98
C ASP A 117 -10.15 9.27 13.27
N THR A 118 -9.42 10.18 13.92
CA THR A 118 -8.00 9.99 14.23
C THR A 118 -7.76 8.81 15.16
N ALA A 119 -8.72 8.46 16.03
CA ALA A 119 -8.62 7.30 16.92
C ALA A 119 -8.71 5.98 16.15
N LEU A 120 -9.55 5.91 15.10
CA LEU A 120 -9.54 4.76 14.21
C LEU A 120 -8.26 4.72 13.36
N ALA A 121 -7.82 5.85 12.81
CA ALA A 121 -6.58 5.93 12.04
C ALA A 121 -5.37 5.44 12.84
N GLU A 122 -5.23 5.88 14.09
CA GLU A 122 -4.17 5.44 15.02
C GLU A 122 -4.21 3.93 15.25
N ARG A 123 -5.39 3.37 15.55
CA ARG A 123 -5.55 1.92 15.74
C ARG A 123 -5.16 1.12 14.49
N ILE A 124 -5.50 1.61 13.30
CA ILE A 124 -5.10 0.96 12.03
C ILE A 124 -3.58 1.03 11.86
N MET A 125 -2.97 2.21 12.04
CA MET A 125 -1.52 2.37 11.92
C MET A 125 -0.76 1.47 12.91
N ALA A 126 -1.17 1.46 14.18
CA ALA A 126 -0.58 0.61 15.21
C ALA A 126 -0.71 -0.88 14.87
N ALA A 127 -1.91 -1.33 14.46
CA ALA A 127 -2.12 -2.73 14.12
C ALA A 127 -1.27 -3.18 12.92
N VAL A 128 -1.12 -2.32 11.89
CA VAL A 128 -0.26 -2.63 10.73
C VAL A 128 1.21 -2.60 11.11
N TYR A 129 1.65 -1.60 11.88
CA TYR A 129 3.03 -1.46 12.35
C TYR A 129 3.48 -2.67 13.17
N GLU A 130 2.68 -3.10 14.14
CA GLU A 130 2.99 -4.28 14.98
C GLU A 130 2.93 -5.60 14.19
N ALA A 131 2.24 -5.63 13.05
CA ALA A 131 2.04 -6.86 12.28
C ALA A 131 3.22 -7.24 11.38
N VAL A 132 4.11 -6.30 11.04
CA VAL A 132 5.19 -6.51 10.06
C VAL A 132 6.50 -5.86 10.49
N SER A 133 7.63 -6.44 10.08
CA SER A 133 8.96 -5.90 10.35
C SER A 133 9.49 -4.96 9.25
N VAL A 134 8.73 -4.79 8.16
CA VAL A 134 9.08 -3.87 7.06
C VAL A 134 8.59 -2.46 7.39
N PRO A 135 9.18 -1.40 6.80
CA PRO A 135 8.69 -0.05 6.99
C PRO A 135 7.21 0.09 6.62
N VAL A 136 6.47 0.79 7.48
CA VAL A 136 5.08 1.16 7.26
C VAL A 136 5.01 2.66 6.97
N THR A 137 4.41 3.03 5.85
CA THR A 137 4.18 4.43 5.45
C THR A 137 2.70 4.74 5.34
N VAL A 138 2.36 6.03 5.28
CA VAL A 138 0.99 6.49 5.10
C VAL A 138 0.93 7.53 4.00
N LYS A 139 0.01 7.35 3.06
CA LYS A 139 -0.36 8.38 2.08
C LYS A 139 -1.70 8.99 2.48
N MET A 140 -1.66 10.25 2.90
CA MET A 140 -2.84 11.03 3.33
C MET A 140 -3.12 12.23 2.40
N ARG A 141 -4.20 12.98 2.68
CA ARG A 141 -4.56 14.25 2.01
C ARG A 141 -4.05 15.46 2.78
#